data_AF-A0A432TWZ2-F1
#
_entry.id   AF-A0A432TWZ2-F1
#
_cell.length_a   1.000
_cell.length_b   1.000
_cell.length_c   1.000
_cell.angle_alpha   90.00
_cell.angle_beta   90.00
_cell.angle_gamma   90.00
#
_symmetry.space_group_name_H-M   'P 1'
#
loop_
_entity.id
_entity.type
_entity.pdbx_description
1 polymer ?
#
loop_
_entity_poly.entity_id
_entity_poly.type
_entity_poly.pdbx_seq_one_letter_code
_entity_poly.pdbx_strand_id
1 'polypeptide(L)'
;MKNNKYKVLSIAMAVGLASSVATATVSKDLAYPSGALTSADDIIAQNYFVNHFYSFDNYGIGKVGKDITALILRPKGANPLTLTLERMLNNKPTVDGVNAQDLAIFRSGKLKGTGMLITDYSDASKSQRYEIFIPSIRKVRTFAEPARDDAWGGSDFTFGDVTLRKPGHETHTLTATDKLSGCLGIMEDVKRNKYTQNADIKAACYPDGKDVYI
;
A
#
# COMPACT_ATOMS: atom_id res chain seq x y z
N MET A 1 -6.00 18.01 -72.65
CA MET A 1 -7.30 17.72 -71.99
C MET A 1 -7.13 16.44 -71.17
N LYS A 2 -7.28 16.54 -69.83
CA LYS A 2 -7.57 15.48 -68.82
C LYS A 2 -6.80 14.14 -68.88
N ASN A 3 -6.32 13.53 -67.80
CA ASN A 3 -6.13 13.82 -66.39
C ASN A 3 -5.24 12.67 -65.91
N ASN A 4 -4.06 12.97 -65.39
CA ASN A 4 -3.21 12.00 -64.70
C ASN A 4 -3.43 12.16 -63.18
N LYS A 5 -3.29 11.06 -62.43
CA LYS A 5 -3.03 10.91 -60.97
C LYS A 5 -3.97 9.94 -60.28
N TYR A 6 -3.63 8.65 -60.33
CA TYR A 6 -3.91 7.74 -59.23
C TYR A 6 -2.88 8.01 -58.14
N LYS A 7 -3.31 8.68 -57.06
CA LYS A 7 -2.52 8.78 -55.82
C LYS A 7 -2.66 7.44 -55.11
N VAL A 8 -1.62 6.61 -55.16
CA VAL A 8 -1.43 5.51 -54.22
C VAL A 8 -1.11 6.14 -52.87
N LEU A 9 -2.08 6.11 -51.97
CA LEU A 9 -1.91 6.55 -50.59
C LEU A 9 -1.08 5.48 -49.87
N SER A 10 0.22 5.68 -49.82
CA SER A 10 1.11 4.89 -48.98
C SER A 10 0.81 5.28 -47.53
N ILE A 11 0.04 4.45 -46.82
CA ILE A 11 -0.10 4.56 -45.37
C ILE A 11 1.22 4.07 -44.78
N ALA A 12 2.14 4.99 -44.57
CA ALA A 12 3.24 4.77 -43.65
C ALA A 12 2.61 4.63 -42.26
N MET A 13 2.42 3.40 -41.79
CA MET A 13 2.30 3.15 -40.36
C MET A 13 3.62 3.59 -39.74
N ALA A 14 3.65 4.84 -39.27
CA ALA A 14 4.57 5.22 -38.23
C ALA A 14 4.20 4.35 -37.02
N VAL A 15 4.91 3.23 -36.87
CA VAL A 15 5.05 2.56 -35.58
C VAL A 15 5.78 3.58 -34.72
N GLY A 16 5.00 4.48 -34.13
CA GLY A 16 5.46 5.29 -33.04
C GLY A 16 5.92 4.31 -31.98
N LEU A 17 7.23 4.25 -31.78
CA LEU A 17 7.79 3.89 -30.49
C LEU A 17 7.15 4.87 -29.51
N ALA A 18 6.00 4.48 -28.96
CA ALA A 18 5.55 5.00 -27.69
C ALA A 18 6.62 4.51 -26.72
N SER A 19 7.68 5.30 -26.57
CA SER A 19 8.44 5.34 -25.35
C SER A 19 7.40 5.46 -24.24
N SER A 20 7.13 4.34 -23.59
CA SER A 20 6.32 4.25 -22.39
C SER A 20 6.99 5.20 -21.40
N VAL A 21 6.48 6.43 -21.35
CA VAL A 21 6.67 7.26 -20.18
C VAL A 21 5.97 6.47 -19.10
N ALA A 22 6.74 5.71 -18.33
CA ALA A 22 6.24 4.96 -17.20
C ALA A 22 5.41 5.92 -16.37
N THR A 23 4.09 5.79 -16.43
CA THR A 23 3.22 6.57 -15.56
C THR A 23 3.53 6.08 -14.16
N ALA A 24 4.19 6.92 -13.36
CA ALA A 24 4.58 6.61 -11.98
C ALA A 24 3.39 6.27 -11.07
N THR A 25 2.16 6.44 -11.57
CA THR A 25 0.89 6.12 -10.94
C THR A 25 0.25 4.89 -11.58
N VAL A 26 -0.05 3.89 -10.75
CA VAL A 26 -0.82 2.71 -11.15
C VAL A 26 -2.29 3.10 -11.30
N SER A 27 -2.92 2.68 -12.39
CA SER A 27 -4.35 2.91 -12.64
C SER A 27 -5.22 2.24 -11.58
N LYS A 28 -6.30 2.91 -11.16
CA LYS A 28 -7.35 2.32 -10.29
C LYS A 28 -8.33 1.43 -11.06
N ASP A 29 -8.26 1.48 -12.39
CA ASP A 29 -9.01 0.60 -13.29
C ASP A 29 -8.12 -0.53 -13.85
N LEU A 30 -7.00 -0.84 -13.18
CA LEU A 30 -6.09 -1.88 -13.62
C LEU A 30 -6.83 -3.23 -13.65
N ALA A 31 -6.92 -3.81 -14.85
CA ALA A 31 -7.57 -5.10 -15.03
C ALA A 31 -6.79 -6.22 -14.34
N TYR A 32 -7.51 -7.21 -13.83
CA TYR A 32 -6.89 -8.44 -13.38
C TYR A 32 -6.21 -9.14 -14.57
N PRO A 33 -4.95 -9.58 -14.44
CA PRO A 33 -4.21 -10.11 -15.57
C PRO A 33 -4.79 -11.47 -16.00
N SER A 34 -4.79 -11.71 -17.32
CA SER A 34 -5.09 -13.02 -17.89
C SER A 34 -3.78 -13.75 -18.22
N GLY A 35 -3.57 -14.91 -17.60
CA GLY A 35 -2.34 -15.70 -17.79
C GLY A 35 -1.19 -15.23 -16.90
N ALA A 36 0.01 -15.76 -17.19
CA ALA A 36 1.21 -15.47 -16.41
C ALA A 36 1.77 -14.08 -16.76
N LEU A 37 2.15 -13.31 -15.73
CA LEU A 37 2.85 -12.05 -15.92
C LEU A 37 4.31 -12.33 -16.29
N THR A 38 4.82 -11.62 -17.30
CA THR A 38 6.20 -11.78 -17.80
C THR A 38 7.02 -10.49 -17.73
N SER A 39 6.39 -9.39 -17.32
CA SER A 39 7.02 -8.08 -17.16
C SER A 39 7.13 -7.72 -15.69
N ALA A 40 8.31 -7.24 -15.27
CA ALA A 40 8.52 -6.72 -13.92
C ALA A 40 7.59 -5.53 -13.61
N ASP A 41 7.35 -4.68 -14.61
CA ASP A 41 6.47 -3.50 -14.49
C ASP A 41 5.02 -3.90 -14.26
N ASP A 42 4.53 -4.94 -14.94
CA ASP A 42 3.17 -5.43 -14.74
C ASP A 42 3.02 -6.08 -13.35
N ILE A 43 4.03 -6.83 -12.90
CA ILE A 43 4.04 -7.47 -11.59
C ILE A 43 3.98 -6.42 -10.48
N ILE A 44 4.84 -5.39 -10.54
CA ILE A 44 4.83 -4.33 -9.52
C ILE A 44 3.55 -3.49 -9.58
N ALA A 45 2.99 -3.25 -10.78
CA ALA A 45 1.72 -2.55 -10.93
C ALA A 45 0.57 -3.33 -10.25
N GLN A 46 0.49 -4.65 -10.47
CA GLN A 46 -0.54 -5.50 -9.84
C GLN A 46 -0.34 -5.59 -8.32
N ASN A 47 0.89 -5.75 -7.85
CA ASN A 47 1.18 -5.76 -6.42
C ASN A 47 0.81 -4.44 -5.76
N TYR A 48 1.16 -3.32 -6.39
CA TYR A 48 0.80 -1.98 -5.91
C TYR A 48 -0.71 -1.78 -5.87
N PHE A 49 -1.43 -2.17 -6.93
CA PHE A 49 -2.88 -2.09 -7.02
C PHE A 49 -3.57 -2.84 -5.86
N VAL A 50 -3.16 -4.08 -5.60
CA VAL A 50 -3.71 -4.91 -4.54
C VAL A 50 -3.40 -4.32 -3.16
N ASN A 51 -2.15 -3.93 -2.90
CA ASN A 51 -1.76 -3.40 -1.59
C ASN A 51 -2.41 -2.05 -1.27
N HIS A 52 -2.75 -1.26 -2.28
CA HIS A 52 -3.51 0.00 -2.11
C HIS A 52 -5.03 -0.20 -2.10
N PHE A 53 -5.53 -1.44 -2.18
CA PHE A 53 -6.95 -1.74 -2.20
C PHE A 53 -7.70 -0.97 -3.30
N TYR A 54 -7.06 -0.73 -4.45
CA TYR A 54 -7.63 0.08 -5.53
C TYR A 54 -8.89 -0.53 -6.17
N SER A 55 -9.15 -1.82 -5.92
CA SER A 55 -10.43 -2.46 -6.26
C SER A 55 -11.64 -1.92 -5.47
N PHE A 56 -11.41 -1.13 -4.42
CA PHE A 56 -12.45 -0.53 -3.60
C PHE A 56 -12.35 1.00 -3.62
N ASP A 57 -13.47 1.67 -3.87
CA ASP A 57 -13.57 3.14 -3.75
C ASP A 57 -13.23 3.59 -2.32
N ASN A 58 -13.70 2.85 -1.32
CA ASN A 58 -13.44 3.11 0.09
C ASN A 58 -13.28 1.78 0.84
N TYR A 59 -12.39 1.76 1.82
CA TYR A 59 -12.13 0.60 2.67
C TYR A 59 -11.95 1.05 4.12
N GLY A 60 -12.38 0.25 5.09
CA GLY A 60 -12.26 0.59 6.49
C GLY A 60 -12.04 -0.63 7.37
N ILE A 61 -11.12 -0.51 8.31
CA ILE A 61 -10.89 -1.48 9.37
C ILE A 61 -11.36 -0.83 10.68
N GLY A 62 -12.60 -1.14 11.04
CA GLY A 62 -13.24 -0.69 12.27
C GLY A 62 -13.26 -1.78 13.35
N LYS A 63 -13.76 -1.44 14.53
CA LYS A 63 -14.16 -2.45 15.51
C LYS A 63 -15.44 -3.15 15.04
N VAL A 64 -15.42 -4.48 14.94
CA VAL A 64 -16.60 -5.31 14.65
C VAL A 64 -16.83 -6.26 15.81
N GLY A 65 -17.90 -6.03 16.58
CA GLY A 65 -18.18 -6.84 17.77
C GLY A 65 -17.05 -6.78 18.80
N LYS A 66 -16.33 -7.90 18.98
CA LYS A 66 -15.16 -7.99 19.86
C LYS A 66 -13.83 -7.82 19.12
N ASP A 67 -13.86 -7.80 17.79
CA ASP A 67 -12.66 -7.75 16.95
C ASP A 67 -12.25 -6.31 16.69
N ILE A 68 -10.97 -6.04 16.87
CA ILE A 68 -10.37 -4.72 16.65
C ILE A 68 -8.89 -4.89 16.30
N THR A 69 -8.39 -4.03 15.42
CA THR A 69 -6.96 -3.98 15.08
C THR A 69 -6.16 -3.53 16.29
N ALA A 70 -5.09 -4.26 16.58
CA ALA A 70 -4.18 -3.98 17.68
C ALA A 70 -2.73 -3.90 17.18
N LEU A 71 -2.07 -2.76 17.46
CA LEU A 71 -0.63 -2.60 17.37
C LEU A 71 -0.01 -3.03 18.70
N ILE A 72 0.91 -3.99 18.65
CA ILE A 72 1.61 -4.52 19.81
C ILE A 72 3.08 -4.10 19.71
N LEU A 73 3.53 -3.28 20.67
CA LEU A 73 4.91 -2.82 20.77
C LEU A 73 5.55 -3.42 22.02
N ARG A 74 6.79 -3.90 21.91
CA ARG A 74 7.50 -4.53 23.05
C ARG A 74 8.93 -4.02 23.14
N PRO A 75 9.15 -2.86 23.77
CA PRO A 75 10.50 -2.38 24.05
C PRO A 75 11.25 -3.37 24.95
N LYS A 76 12.56 -3.50 24.76
CA LYS A 76 13.42 -4.37 25.58
C LYS A 76 13.29 -3.99 27.06
N GLY A 77 12.97 -4.97 27.91
CA GLY A 77 12.84 -4.77 29.35
C GLY A 77 11.52 -4.12 29.81
N ALA A 78 10.60 -3.81 28.90
CA ALA A 78 9.29 -3.24 29.23
C ALA A 78 8.15 -4.24 29.00
N ASN A 79 7.01 -3.99 29.66
CA ASN A 79 5.78 -4.71 29.37
C ASN A 79 5.27 -4.35 27.96
N PRO A 80 4.66 -5.29 27.22
CA PRO A 80 4.08 -5.00 25.92
C PRO A 80 3.02 -3.89 26.01
N LEU A 81 3.14 -2.89 25.14
CA LEU A 81 2.12 -1.89 24.90
C LEU A 81 1.16 -2.40 23.82
N THR A 82 -0.13 -2.32 24.06
CA THR A 82 -1.17 -2.63 23.07
C THR A 82 -2.01 -1.40 22.79
N LEU A 83 -1.96 -0.92 21.55
CA LEU A 83 -2.75 0.19 21.06
C LEU A 83 -3.78 -0.35 20.07
N THR A 84 -5.05 -0.07 20.29
CA THR A 84 -6.09 -0.41 19.32
C THR A 84 -6.30 0.76 18.39
N LEU A 85 -6.52 0.50 17.11
CA LEU A 85 -6.73 1.54 16.11
C LEU A 85 -7.82 1.16 15.13
N GLU A 86 -8.38 2.17 14.49
CA GLU A 86 -9.22 2.03 13.30
C GLU A 86 -8.52 2.73 12.14
N ARG A 87 -8.74 2.22 10.93
CA ARG A 87 -8.18 2.78 9.70
C ARG A 87 -9.26 2.94 8.64
N MET A 88 -9.24 4.05 7.92
CA MET A 88 -10.20 4.35 6.85
C MET A 88 -9.41 4.84 5.63
N LEU A 89 -9.58 4.16 4.51
CA LEU A 89 -8.96 4.48 3.23
C LEU A 89 -10.04 4.96 2.25
N ASN A 90 -9.78 6.09 1.62
CA ASN A 90 -10.59 6.63 0.53
C ASN A 90 -9.75 6.70 -0.75
N ASN A 91 -10.04 5.81 -1.68
CA ASN A 91 -9.39 5.75 -3.00
C ASN A 91 -10.14 6.54 -4.06
N LYS A 92 -11.29 7.14 -3.74
CA LYS A 92 -12.05 8.00 -4.66
C LYS A 92 -12.44 9.31 -3.98
N PRO A 93 -11.45 10.12 -3.58
CA PRO A 93 -11.71 11.42 -2.99
C PRO A 93 -12.41 12.33 -4.00
N THR A 94 -13.30 13.18 -3.51
CA THR A 94 -14.01 14.18 -4.33
C THR A 94 -13.22 15.47 -4.52
N VAL A 95 -12.06 15.59 -3.86
CA VAL A 95 -11.21 16.77 -3.91
C VAL A 95 -10.27 16.66 -5.11
N ASP A 96 -10.30 17.68 -5.98
CA ASP A 96 -9.45 17.73 -7.17
C ASP A 96 -7.96 17.61 -6.83
N GLY A 97 -7.25 16.82 -7.63
CA GLY A 97 -5.81 16.58 -7.49
C GLY A 97 -5.40 15.68 -6.33
N VAL A 98 -6.35 15.14 -5.56
CA VAL A 98 -6.09 14.13 -4.54
C VAL A 98 -6.23 12.74 -5.16
N ASN A 99 -5.21 11.90 -4.96
CA ASN A 99 -5.26 10.50 -5.39
C ASN A 99 -5.98 9.64 -4.35
N ALA A 100 -5.54 9.68 -3.09
CA ALA A 100 -6.13 8.87 -2.03
C ALA A 100 -5.96 9.55 -0.67
N GLN A 101 -6.75 9.13 0.31
CA GLN A 101 -6.62 9.56 1.69
C GLN A 101 -6.67 8.37 2.64
N ASP A 102 -5.79 8.36 3.63
CA ASP A 102 -5.72 7.33 4.66
C ASP A 102 -5.80 7.98 6.05
N LEU A 103 -6.79 7.56 6.84
CA LEU A 103 -7.06 8.06 8.17
C LEU A 103 -6.90 6.92 9.19
N ALA A 104 -5.95 7.06 10.09
CA ALA A 104 -5.80 6.19 11.26
C ALA A 104 -6.27 6.91 12.53
N ILE A 105 -7.08 6.24 13.35
CA ILE A 105 -7.58 6.76 14.63
C ILE A 105 -7.24 5.78 15.76
N PHE A 106 -6.49 6.26 16.75
CA PHE A 106 -6.16 5.47 17.93
C PHE A 106 -7.36 5.41 18.90
N ARG A 107 -7.73 4.20 19.33
CA ARG A 107 -8.88 3.92 20.21
C ARG A 107 -8.48 3.60 21.66
N SER A 108 -7.20 3.38 21.95
CA SER A 108 -6.72 3.08 23.31
C SER A 108 -5.36 3.71 23.64
N GLY A 109 -4.93 3.53 24.90
CA GLY A 109 -3.66 4.04 25.41
C GLY A 109 -3.59 5.56 25.51
N LYS A 110 -2.38 6.09 25.67
CA LYS A 110 -2.12 7.55 25.74
C LYS A 110 -2.44 8.28 24.44
N LEU A 111 -2.54 7.56 23.32
CA LEU A 111 -2.87 8.10 22.01
C LEU A 111 -4.39 8.12 21.74
N LYS A 112 -5.24 7.64 22.66
CA LYS A 112 -6.69 7.55 22.44
C LYS A 112 -7.27 8.88 21.94
N GLY A 113 -7.94 8.83 20.79
CA GLY A 113 -8.54 9.97 20.11
C GLY A 113 -7.61 10.71 19.15
N THR A 114 -6.31 10.40 19.14
CA THR A 114 -5.37 10.93 18.14
C THR A 114 -5.73 10.36 16.78
N GLY A 115 -5.88 11.25 15.80
CA GLY A 115 -6.15 10.89 14.40
C GLY A 115 -5.01 11.37 13.51
N MET A 116 -4.61 10.57 12.54
CA MET A 116 -3.61 10.92 11.55
C MET A 116 -4.21 10.73 10.16
N LEU A 117 -4.28 11.80 9.38
CA LEU A 117 -4.72 11.81 7.99
C LEU A 117 -3.51 12.00 7.08
N ILE A 118 -3.36 11.07 6.13
CA ILE A 118 -2.38 11.14 5.05
C ILE A 118 -3.14 11.42 3.77
N THR A 119 -2.76 12.45 3.03
CA THR A 119 -3.31 12.78 1.72
C THR A 119 -2.23 12.56 0.66
N ASP A 120 -2.48 11.61 -0.23
CA ASP A 120 -1.66 11.35 -1.41
C ASP A 120 -2.23 12.10 -2.61
N TYR A 121 -1.35 12.68 -3.43
CA TYR A 121 -1.74 13.52 -4.55
C TYR A 121 -1.59 12.76 -5.88
N SER A 122 -2.41 13.15 -6.86
CA SER A 122 -2.34 12.58 -8.21
C SER A 122 -1.04 12.97 -8.94
N ASP A 123 -0.47 14.12 -8.56
CA ASP A 123 0.86 14.54 -9.01
C ASP A 123 1.95 13.77 -8.24
N ALA A 124 2.66 12.90 -8.95
CA ALA A 124 3.71 12.08 -8.38
C ALA A 124 4.93 12.88 -7.89
N SER A 125 5.12 14.11 -8.35
CA SER A 125 6.22 15.00 -7.89
C SER A 125 5.91 15.68 -6.56
N LYS A 126 4.67 15.57 -6.07
CA LYS A 126 4.22 16.23 -4.87
C LYS A 126 4.26 15.30 -3.67
N SER A 127 4.97 15.72 -2.63
CA SER A 127 5.00 15.02 -1.35
C SER A 127 3.62 14.87 -0.73
N GLN A 128 3.44 13.77 -0.01
CA GLN A 128 2.23 13.50 0.75
C GLN A 128 2.04 14.55 1.85
N ARG A 129 0.80 14.89 2.14
CA ARG A 129 0.46 15.78 3.26
C ARG A 129 0.06 14.95 4.48
N TYR A 130 0.70 15.23 5.61
CA TYR A 130 0.38 14.62 6.90
C TYR A 130 -0.30 15.62 7.82
N GLU A 131 -1.43 15.22 8.39
CA GLU A 131 -2.19 15.99 9.37
C GLU A 131 -2.48 15.13 10.60
N ILE A 132 -2.14 15.63 11.78
CA ILE A 132 -2.40 14.95 13.05
C ILE A 132 -3.30 15.78 13.95
N PHE A 133 -4.41 15.20 14.37
CA PHE A 133 -5.27 15.76 15.42
C PHE A 133 -4.77 15.29 16.79
N ILE A 134 -4.49 16.25 17.68
CA ILE A 134 -3.98 15.98 19.02
C ILE A 134 -5.06 16.36 20.06
N PRO A 135 -5.69 15.39 20.74
CA PRO A 135 -6.82 15.64 21.64
C PRO A 135 -6.52 16.57 22.80
N SER A 136 -5.30 16.50 23.36
CA SER A 136 -4.90 17.30 24.53
C SER A 136 -4.89 18.80 24.27
N ILE A 137 -4.66 19.21 23.02
CA ILE A 137 -4.66 20.62 22.60
C ILE A 137 -5.82 20.96 21.66
N ARG A 138 -6.64 19.97 21.27
CA ARG A 138 -7.78 20.11 20.35
C ARG A 138 -7.43 20.83 19.04
N LYS A 139 -6.25 20.54 18.50
CA LYS A 139 -5.73 21.17 17.27
C LYS A 139 -5.22 20.13 16.30
N VAL A 140 -5.32 20.48 15.01
CA VAL A 140 -4.64 19.78 13.92
C VAL A 140 -3.27 20.42 13.72
N ARG A 141 -2.26 19.59 13.53
CA ARG A 141 -0.92 20.00 13.10
C ARG A 141 -0.63 19.37 11.74
N THR A 142 -0.13 20.17 10.81
CA THR A 142 0.38 19.69 9.52
C THR A 142 1.89 19.62 9.61
N PHE A 143 2.47 18.57 9.02
CA PHE A 143 3.91 18.45 8.88
C PHE A 143 4.26 17.90 7.49
N ALA A 144 5.51 18.11 7.10
CA ALA A 144 6.04 17.58 5.85
C ALA A 144 6.07 16.05 5.90
N GLU A 145 6.09 15.42 4.73
CA GLU A 145 6.32 13.99 4.60
C GLU A 145 7.61 13.60 5.36
N PRO A 146 7.52 12.72 6.38
CA PRO A 146 8.68 12.30 7.16
C PRO A 146 9.70 11.54 6.32
N ALA A 147 10.93 11.47 6.81
CA ALA A 147 11.91 10.61 6.18
C ALA A 147 11.47 9.14 6.32
N ARG A 148 11.83 8.31 5.35
CA ARG A 148 11.34 6.92 5.30
C ARG A 148 11.83 6.07 6.46
N ASP A 149 13.00 6.38 6.99
CA ASP A 149 13.65 5.75 8.13
C ASP A 149 13.22 6.36 9.48
N ASP A 150 12.41 7.42 9.47
CA ASP A 150 11.87 8.00 10.71
C ASP A 150 10.92 7.00 11.40
N ALA A 151 11.01 6.93 12.72
CA ALA A 151 10.17 6.06 13.53
C ALA A 151 8.70 6.49 13.44
N TRP A 152 7.83 5.54 13.10
CA TRP A 152 6.39 5.76 13.04
C TRP A 152 5.77 5.57 14.42
N GLY A 153 5.23 6.65 14.99
CA GLY A 153 4.48 6.59 16.25
C GLY A 153 5.27 6.08 17.45
N GLY A 154 6.60 6.18 17.42
CA GLY A 154 7.49 5.63 18.47
C GLY A 154 7.50 4.11 18.53
N SER A 155 7.15 3.45 17.42
CA SER A 155 7.24 2.00 17.24
C SER A 155 8.56 1.59 16.59
N ASP A 156 8.76 0.28 16.44
CA ASP A 156 9.84 -0.29 15.64
C ASP A 156 9.56 -0.23 14.13
N PHE A 157 8.37 0.23 13.71
CA PHE A 157 8.07 0.52 12.31
C PHE A 157 8.56 1.90 11.93
N THR A 158 9.02 2.04 10.70
CA THR A 158 9.37 3.31 10.07
C THR A 158 8.23 3.81 9.18
N PHE A 159 8.26 5.09 8.78
CA PHE A 159 7.31 5.59 7.77
C PHE A 159 7.40 4.79 6.46
N GLY A 160 8.59 4.28 6.11
CA GLY A 160 8.81 3.42 4.95
C GLY A 160 8.21 2.02 5.06
N ASP A 161 7.84 1.57 6.27
CA ASP A 161 7.16 0.28 6.49
C ASP A 161 5.64 0.42 6.43
N VAL A 162 5.11 1.56 6.88
CA VAL A 162 3.65 1.79 6.96
C VAL A 162 3.08 2.52 5.75
N THR A 163 3.93 3.16 4.96
CA THR A 163 3.57 3.72 3.66
C THR A 163 4.06 2.83 2.54
N LEU A 164 3.20 2.62 1.54
CA LEU A 164 3.54 1.77 0.42
C LEU A 164 4.43 2.53 -0.57
N ARG A 165 5.51 1.90 -0.99
CA ARG A 165 6.39 2.41 -2.04
C ARG A 165 5.62 2.51 -3.37
N LYS A 166 5.79 3.62 -4.11
CA LYS A 166 5.31 3.75 -5.49
C LYS A 166 6.21 2.93 -6.42
N PRO A 167 5.71 2.34 -7.52
CA PRO A 167 6.54 1.54 -8.41
C PRO A 167 7.75 2.32 -8.93
N GLY A 168 7.56 3.61 -9.24
CA GLY A 168 8.64 4.48 -9.70
C GLY A 168 9.67 4.90 -8.64
N HIS A 169 9.51 4.50 -7.37
CA HIS A 169 10.54 4.73 -6.34
C HIS A 169 11.71 3.74 -6.45
N GLU A 170 11.57 2.68 -7.25
CA GLU A 170 12.56 1.60 -7.38
C GLU A 170 12.68 1.16 -8.85
N THR A 171 13.76 0.46 -9.18
CA THR A 171 13.94 -0.18 -10.48
C THR A 171 13.67 -1.67 -10.35
N HIS A 172 12.80 -2.21 -11.20
CA HIS A 172 12.33 -3.58 -11.11
C HIS A 172 12.92 -4.43 -12.24
N THR A 173 13.25 -5.69 -11.93
CA THR A 173 13.73 -6.66 -12.92
C THR A 173 13.21 -8.03 -12.54
N LEU A 174 12.59 -8.73 -13.50
CA LEU A 174 12.16 -10.11 -13.33
C LEU A 174 13.34 -11.02 -13.68
N THR A 175 13.87 -11.69 -12.68
CA THR A 175 15.05 -12.57 -12.80
C THR A 175 14.61 -14.02 -13.03
N ALA A 176 13.56 -14.47 -12.34
CA ALA A 176 13.04 -15.82 -12.47
C ALA A 176 11.58 -15.92 -12.01
N THR A 177 10.98 -17.08 -12.29
CA THR A 177 9.74 -17.52 -11.64
C THR A 177 9.99 -18.84 -10.95
N ASP A 178 9.35 -19.04 -9.81
CA ASP A 178 9.49 -20.27 -9.03
C ASP A 178 8.18 -20.63 -8.33
N LYS A 179 8.16 -21.76 -7.63
CA LYS A 179 7.08 -22.13 -6.72
C LYS A 179 7.55 -21.97 -5.28
N LEU A 180 6.74 -21.28 -4.49
CA LEU A 180 6.95 -21.25 -3.05
C LEU A 180 6.86 -22.68 -2.51
N SER A 181 7.84 -23.11 -1.71
CA SER A 181 7.87 -24.44 -1.10
C SER A 181 7.74 -24.33 0.41
N GLY A 182 6.85 -25.16 0.97
CA GLY A 182 6.65 -25.32 2.40
C GLY A 182 5.64 -24.36 3.00
N CYS A 183 5.39 -24.55 4.30
CA CYS A 183 4.48 -23.73 5.07
C CYS A 183 5.24 -22.59 5.75
N LEU A 184 4.59 -21.43 5.90
CA LEU A 184 5.07 -20.39 6.81
C LEU A 184 4.97 -20.92 8.24
N GLY A 185 6.13 -21.13 8.87
CA GLY A 185 6.23 -21.67 10.23
C GLY A 185 5.66 -20.73 11.29
N ILE A 186 5.64 -21.21 12.53
CA ILE A 186 5.23 -20.44 13.70
C ILE A 186 6.45 -20.12 14.56
N MET A 187 6.42 -18.99 15.25
CA MET A 187 7.39 -18.73 16.31
C MET A 187 6.93 -19.47 17.57
N GLU A 188 7.62 -20.56 17.93
CA GLU A 188 7.25 -21.43 19.05
C GLU A 188 7.49 -20.76 20.42
N ASP A 189 8.58 -19.99 20.55
CA ASP A 189 9.04 -19.42 21.82
C ASP A 189 8.51 -18.00 22.11
N VAL A 190 7.38 -17.60 21.53
CA VAL A 190 6.82 -16.25 21.74
C VAL A 190 5.93 -16.22 22.97
N LYS A 191 6.37 -15.49 24.01
CA LYS A 191 5.52 -15.13 25.16
C LYS A 191 4.25 -14.41 24.69
N ARG A 192 3.11 -15.09 24.79
CA ARG A 192 1.78 -14.59 24.40
C ARG A 192 1.27 -13.58 25.42
N ASN A 193 0.55 -12.56 24.96
CA ASN A 193 -0.13 -11.60 25.83
C ASN A 193 -1.61 -12.00 26.01
N LYS A 194 -2.36 -11.23 26.79
CA LYS A 194 -3.79 -11.52 27.03
C LYS A 194 -4.66 -11.56 25.76
N TYR A 195 -4.21 -10.95 24.66
CA TYR A 195 -4.90 -10.90 23.38
C TYR A 195 -4.52 -12.08 22.47
N THR A 196 -3.30 -12.60 22.58
CA THR A 196 -2.80 -13.71 21.73
C THR A 196 -2.76 -15.07 22.44
N GLN A 197 -2.98 -15.12 23.76
CA GLN A 197 -2.91 -16.36 24.55
C GLN A 197 -3.81 -17.48 24.03
N ASN A 198 -5.01 -17.15 23.57
CA ASN A 198 -6.00 -18.10 23.06
C ASN A 198 -6.05 -18.14 21.53
N ALA A 199 -5.12 -17.49 20.84
CA ALA A 199 -5.08 -17.51 19.38
C ALA A 199 -4.64 -18.89 18.88
N ASP A 200 -5.41 -19.45 17.93
CA ASP A 200 -5.08 -20.68 17.21
C ASP A 200 -4.01 -20.40 16.15
N ILE A 201 -2.77 -20.19 16.60
CA ILE A 201 -1.63 -19.91 15.73
C ILE A 201 -1.08 -21.24 15.21
N LYS A 202 -1.30 -21.49 13.92
CA LYS A 202 -0.81 -22.67 13.18
C LYS A 202 0.07 -22.23 12.03
N ALA A 203 0.90 -23.16 11.54
CA ALA A 203 1.66 -22.92 10.32
C ALA A 203 0.71 -22.64 9.15
N ALA A 204 1.03 -21.65 8.32
CA ALA A 204 0.22 -21.29 7.17
C ALA A 204 0.75 -22.01 5.92
N CYS A 205 0.06 -23.07 5.52
CA CYS A 205 0.43 -23.90 4.35
C CYS A 205 -0.27 -23.49 3.05
N TYR A 206 -1.24 -22.55 3.09
CA TYR A 206 -1.90 -22.05 1.87
C TYR A 206 -0.96 -21.45 0.80
N PRO A 207 0.24 -20.92 1.15
CA PRO A 207 1.18 -20.43 0.16
C PRO A 207 1.95 -21.53 -0.59
N ASP A 208 1.96 -22.78 -0.10
CA ASP A 208 2.73 -23.88 -0.69
C ASP A 208 2.28 -24.15 -2.14
N GLY A 209 3.26 -24.29 -3.04
CA GLY A 209 3.05 -24.53 -4.47
C GLY A 209 2.56 -23.32 -5.29
N LYS A 210 2.37 -22.15 -4.66
CA LYS A 210 1.98 -20.91 -5.33
C LYS A 210 3.14 -20.37 -6.17
N ASP A 211 2.81 -19.82 -7.33
CA ASP A 211 3.81 -19.18 -8.19
C ASP A 211 4.31 -17.88 -7.55
N VAL A 212 5.62 -17.68 -7.60
CA VAL A 212 6.30 -16.48 -7.13
C VAL A 212 7.19 -15.91 -8.23
N TYR A 213 7.34 -14.59 -8.20
CA TYR A 213 8.21 -13.84 -9.10
C TYR A 213 9.46 -13.44 -8.31
N ILE A 214 10.64 -13.68 -8.89
CA ILE A 214 11.96 -13.40 -8.30
C ILE A 214 12.69 -12.38 -9.16
#